data_AF-A0A2N1UPW8-F1
#
_entry.id   AF-A0A2N1UPW8-F1
#
_cell.length_a   1.000
_cell.length_b   1.000
_cell.length_c   1.000
_cell.angle_alpha   90.00
_cell.angle_beta   90.00
_cell.angle_gamma   90.00
#
_symmetry.space_group_name_H-M   'P 1'
#
loop_
_entity.id
_entity.type
_entity.pdbx_description
1 polymer ?
#
loop_
_entity_poly.entity_id
_entity_poly.type
_entity_poly.pdbx_seq_one_letter_code
_entity_poly.pdbx_strand_id
1 'polypeptide(L)'
;MFQRAALIHYHEIGLKGRNRAVFERRLSDNVAAALSDLDGVKVERFASRLLVRTQRPADIDMVVDVVRHIPGVASVAPTFLTDRDISQIMSAASLAAHEAQERIQKTTSGTSPTFAVESRRSSTNFEMSSMEMNRVIGQHLVDELGLSVNLGSPDITVRVEVVQGDAYVSSAKIPGPGGLPVLGAVTYLGNTATFTPNASLVANTTYTATVTTGVKDLAGNTMAANKVWTFTTGAAVDTTAPVVTSSNPSNQGASVITTSLNTATFSEQMNPLTLTTATFTLTSPGAVPVPVQGTVSYSGNTATFTPTTELVRNTLYTATITTGAQDLAGNPLEVDKVWTFTTALGPAPVNLRTAADFAVLAKTGISTVPGLPTFLRGNGRIQHLCEITHGDWPDLCGQSDTANADQNDDGDWGSGYGLYGRGRKGDP
;
A
#
# COMPACT_ATOMS: atom_id res chain seq x y z
N MET A 1 1.41 27.47 -37.95
CA MET A 1 1.95 26.31 -37.20
C MET A 1 1.07 26.13 -35.99
N PHE A 2 0.40 25.00 -35.84
CA PHE A 2 -0.51 24.78 -34.70
C PHE A 2 0.30 24.37 -33.48
N GLN A 3 -0.03 24.92 -32.31
CA GLN A 3 0.53 24.44 -31.06
C GLN A 3 -0.43 23.48 -30.38
N ARG A 4 0.10 22.39 -29.82
CA ARG A 4 -0.68 21.40 -29.08
C ARG A 4 -0.75 21.78 -27.60
N ALA A 5 -1.95 21.68 -27.02
CA ALA A 5 -2.15 21.83 -25.59
C ALA A 5 -3.26 20.94 -25.07
N ALA A 6 -3.22 20.61 -23.78
CA ALA A 6 -4.34 20.02 -23.06
C ALA A 6 -5.13 21.15 -22.39
N LEU A 7 -6.36 21.38 -22.84
CA LEU A 7 -7.26 22.38 -22.27
C LEU A 7 -8.00 21.77 -21.07
N ILE A 8 -7.93 22.42 -19.92
CA ILE A 8 -8.50 21.93 -18.66
C ILE A 8 -9.75 22.74 -18.31
N HIS A 9 -10.87 22.04 -18.10
CA HIS A 9 -12.10 22.59 -17.55
C HIS A 9 -12.31 22.10 -16.11
N TYR A 10 -12.84 22.97 -15.25
CA TYR A 10 -13.19 22.69 -13.86
C TYR A 10 -14.58 23.24 -13.54
N HIS A 11 -15.23 22.75 -12.48
CA HIS A 11 -16.57 23.19 -12.10
C HIS A 11 -16.54 24.60 -11.50
N GLU A 12 -17.07 25.59 -12.22
CA GLU A 12 -17.11 26.99 -11.76
C GLU A 12 -18.20 27.26 -10.71
N ILE A 13 -19.27 26.44 -10.67
CA ILE A 13 -20.52 26.72 -9.93
C ILE A 13 -20.31 26.83 -8.39
N GLY A 14 -19.24 26.25 -7.84
CA GLY A 14 -18.93 26.31 -6.40
C GLY A 14 -17.96 27.41 -5.96
N LEU A 15 -17.33 28.15 -6.89
CA LEU A 15 -16.18 29.03 -6.60
C LEU A 15 -16.60 30.50 -6.51
N LYS A 16 -17.12 30.95 -5.36
CA LYS A 16 -17.40 32.38 -5.12
C LYS A 16 -16.10 33.19 -4.91
N GLY A 17 -15.91 34.25 -5.70
CA GLY A 17 -14.96 35.35 -5.43
C GLY A 17 -13.52 34.91 -5.14
N ARG A 18 -13.01 35.27 -3.94
CA ARG A 18 -11.62 35.05 -3.48
C ARG A 18 -11.15 33.59 -3.55
N ASN A 19 -12.06 32.61 -3.48
CA ASN A 19 -11.70 31.19 -3.48
C ASN A 19 -11.32 30.68 -4.88
N ARG A 20 -11.75 31.34 -5.97
CA ARG A 20 -11.44 30.92 -7.34
C ARG A 20 -9.95 31.00 -7.63
N ALA A 21 -9.31 32.13 -7.29
CA ALA A 21 -7.88 32.32 -7.55
C ALA A 21 -7.01 31.34 -6.77
N VAL A 22 -7.39 31.01 -5.52
CA VAL A 22 -6.71 30.02 -4.68
C VAL A 22 -6.88 28.63 -5.27
N PHE A 23 -8.10 28.25 -5.67
CA PHE A 23 -8.38 26.98 -6.33
C PHE A 23 -7.58 26.83 -7.64
N GLU A 24 -7.62 27.83 -8.52
CA GLU A 24 -6.92 27.78 -9.81
C GLU A 24 -5.41 27.64 -9.62
N ARG A 25 -4.83 28.38 -8.66
CA ARG A 25 -3.41 28.24 -8.32
C ARG A 25 -3.10 26.83 -7.86
N ARG A 26 -3.88 26.28 -6.92
CA ARG A 26 -3.65 24.93 -6.43
C ARG A 26 -3.81 23.88 -7.52
N LEU A 27 -4.84 24.00 -8.36
CA LEU A 27 -5.05 23.08 -9.48
C LEU A 27 -3.87 23.13 -10.44
N SER A 28 -3.37 24.34 -10.75
CA SER A 28 -2.16 24.53 -11.56
C SER A 28 -0.93 23.87 -10.92
N ASP A 29 -0.72 24.03 -9.61
CA ASP A 29 0.40 23.42 -8.88
C ASP A 29 0.31 21.90 -8.89
N ASN A 30 -0.88 21.33 -8.66
CA ASN A 30 -1.12 19.89 -8.72
C ASN A 30 -0.85 19.34 -10.13
N VAL A 31 -1.30 20.05 -11.17
CA VAL A 31 -1.04 19.70 -12.58
C VAL A 31 0.46 19.75 -12.89
N ALA A 32 1.15 20.80 -12.44
CA ALA A 32 2.60 20.92 -12.65
C ALA A 32 3.38 19.83 -11.92
N ALA A 33 3.01 19.50 -10.69
CA ALA A 33 3.62 18.41 -9.92
C ALA A 33 3.39 17.04 -10.58
N ALA A 34 2.18 16.78 -11.08
CA ALA A 34 1.89 15.51 -11.76
C ALA A 34 2.65 15.33 -13.09
N LEU A 35 3.06 16.44 -13.71
CA LEU A 35 3.77 16.46 -14.99
C LEU A 35 5.27 16.75 -14.84
N SER A 36 5.82 16.76 -13.62
CA SER A 36 7.20 17.18 -13.36
C SER A 36 8.26 16.30 -14.02
N ASP A 37 7.91 15.07 -14.36
CA ASP A 37 8.78 14.12 -15.06
C ASP A 37 8.78 14.29 -16.58
N LEU A 38 7.93 15.15 -17.13
CA LEU A 38 7.80 15.35 -18.57
C LEU A 38 8.53 16.63 -19.01
N ASP A 39 9.58 16.44 -19.80
CA ASP A 39 10.31 17.55 -20.42
C ASP A 39 9.47 18.29 -21.48
N GLY A 40 9.67 19.60 -21.58
CA GLY A 40 9.03 20.43 -22.61
C GLY A 40 7.54 20.67 -22.39
N VAL A 41 7.03 20.37 -21.19
CA VAL A 41 5.64 20.63 -20.79
C VAL A 41 5.56 21.89 -19.94
N LYS A 42 4.57 22.75 -20.22
CA LYS A 42 4.36 24.00 -19.49
C LYS A 42 2.90 24.16 -19.11
N VAL A 43 2.62 24.24 -17.81
CA VAL A 43 1.30 24.59 -17.27
C VAL A 43 1.18 26.10 -17.25
N GLU A 44 0.12 26.63 -17.83
CA GLU A 44 -0.12 28.07 -17.86
C GLU A 44 -1.60 28.42 -17.84
N ARG A 45 -1.86 29.63 -17.35
CA ARG A 45 -3.20 30.22 -17.37
C ARG A 45 -3.22 31.32 -18.40
N PHE A 46 -3.99 31.12 -19.47
CA PHE A 46 -4.10 32.05 -20.57
C PHE A 46 -5.58 32.33 -20.89
N ALA A 47 -5.95 33.61 -21.05
CA ALA A 47 -7.32 34.03 -21.35
C ALA A 47 -8.41 33.36 -20.47
N SER A 48 -8.16 33.27 -19.15
CA SER A 48 -9.04 32.60 -18.17
C SER A 48 -9.28 31.10 -18.43
N ARG A 49 -8.36 30.44 -19.12
CA ARG A 49 -8.29 28.99 -19.30
C ARG A 49 -7.01 28.46 -18.67
N LEU A 50 -7.10 27.31 -18.01
CA LEU A 50 -5.93 26.56 -17.57
C LEU A 50 -5.58 25.57 -18.68
N LEU A 51 -4.33 25.59 -19.13
CA LEU A 51 -3.88 24.73 -20.21
C LEU A 51 -2.46 24.23 -19.95
N VAL A 52 -2.14 23.10 -20.57
CA VAL A 52 -0.82 22.50 -20.55
C VAL A 52 -0.29 22.47 -21.97
N ARG A 53 0.71 23.29 -22.30
CA ARG A 53 1.39 23.24 -23.60
C ARG A 53 2.46 22.16 -23.58
N THR A 54 2.63 21.48 -24.70
CA THR A 54 3.78 20.59 -24.94
C THR A 54 4.58 21.08 -26.13
N GLN A 55 5.91 21.10 -26.00
CA GLN A 55 6.83 21.33 -27.13
C GLN A 55 6.90 20.13 -28.07
N ARG A 56 6.51 18.94 -27.59
CA ARG A 56 6.46 17.69 -28.35
C ARG A 56 5.00 17.27 -28.58
N PRO A 57 4.44 17.53 -29.78
CA PRO A 57 3.05 17.17 -30.12
C PRO A 57 2.63 15.73 -29.81
N ALA A 58 3.56 14.78 -29.86
CA ALA A 58 3.33 13.36 -29.59
C ALA A 58 3.00 13.05 -28.12
N ASP A 59 3.38 13.93 -27.19
CA ASP A 59 3.15 13.71 -25.74
C ASP A 59 1.73 14.08 -25.31
N ILE A 60 0.91 14.66 -26.20
CA ILE A 60 -0.38 15.25 -25.81
C ILE A 60 -1.31 14.24 -25.15
N ASP A 61 -1.35 13.00 -25.65
CA ASP A 61 -2.22 11.95 -25.10
C ASP A 61 -1.75 11.52 -23.72
N MET A 62 -0.44 11.43 -23.50
CA MET A 62 0.15 11.14 -22.19
C MET A 62 -0.14 12.28 -21.20
N VAL A 63 0.01 13.54 -21.62
CA VAL A 63 -0.32 14.70 -20.79
C VAL A 63 -1.80 14.67 -20.39
N VAL A 64 -2.69 14.44 -21.36
CA VAL A 64 -4.13 14.35 -21.13
C VAL A 64 -4.46 13.20 -20.17
N ASP A 65 -3.81 12.04 -20.31
CA ASP A 65 -4.02 10.89 -19.44
C ASP A 65 -3.53 11.12 -18.01
N VAL A 66 -2.42 11.83 -17.80
CA VAL A 66 -2.00 12.25 -16.46
C VAL A 66 -3.01 13.25 -15.87
N VAL A 67 -3.36 14.28 -16.63
CA VAL A 67 -4.19 15.40 -16.14
C VAL A 67 -5.62 14.98 -15.80
N ARG A 68 -6.25 14.08 -16.57
CA ARG A 68 -7.63 13.64 -16.32
C ARG A 68 -7.84 12.99 -14.96
N HIS A 69 -6.79 12.54 -14.29
CA HIS A 69 -6.87 11.89 -12.98
C HIS A 69 -6.70 12.86 -11.80
N ILE A 70 -6.48 14.15 -12.06
CA ILE A 70 -6.17 15.13 -11.02
C ILE A 70 -7.46 15.69 -10.40
N PRO A 71 -7.64 15.61 -9.06
CA PRO A 71 -8.76 16.24 -8.37
C PRO A 71 -8.84 17.75 -8.67
N GLY A 72 -10.04 18.23 -8.99
CA GLY A 72 -10.29 19.58 -9.49
C GLY A 72 -10.48 19.67 -11.00
N VAL A 73 -9.99 18.69 -11.78
CA VAL A 73 -10.22 18.62 -13.23
C VAL A 73 -11.61 18.01 -13.49
N ALA A 74 -12.54 18.79 -14.01
CA ALA A 74 -13.85 18.29 -14.44
C ALA A 74 -13.77 17.59 -15.79
N SER A 75 -12.98 18.14 -16.72
CA SER A 75 -12.61 17.48 -17.96
C SER A 75 -11.32 18.06 -18.53
N VAL A 76 -10.65 17.28 -19.37
CA VAL A 76 -9.49 17.74 -20.15
C VAL A 76 -9.69 17.36 -21.62
N ALA A 77 -9.19 18.20 -22.52
CA ALA A 77 -9.32 18.00 -23.96
C ALA A 77 -7.95 18.20 -24.66
N PRO A 78 -7.47 17.25 -25.48
CA PRO A 78 -6.41 17.54 -26.45
C PRO A 78 -6.92 18.61 -27.42
N THR A 79 -6.16 19.69 -27.56
CA THR A 79 -6.60 20.92 -28.19
C THR A 79 -5.50 21.49 -29.09
N PHE A 80 -5.91 21.98 -30.26
CA PHE A 80 -5.11 22.83 -31.12
C PHE A 80 -5.31 24.29 -30.74
N LEU A 81 -4.21 24.99 -30.48
CA LEU A 81 -4.19 26.44 -30.35
C LEU A 81 -3.89 27.07 -31.70
N THR A 82 -4.74 28.03 -32.08
CA THR A 82 -4.61 28.80 -33.31
C THR A 82 -4.77 30.28 -33.03
N ASP A 83 -4.32 31.10 -33.97
CA ASP A 83 -4.75 32.50 -34.02
C ASP A 83 -6.26 32.56 -34.29
N ARG A 84 -6.84 33.75 -34.11
CA ARG A 84 -8.25 34.03 -34.43
C ARG A 84 -8.47 34.26 -35.92
N ASP A 85 -7.78 33.50 -36.76
CA ASP A 85 -7.99 33.48 -38.21
C ASP A 85 -8.89 32.29 -38.57
N ILE A 86 -9.97 32.54 -39.31
CA ILE A 86 -10.95 31.49 -39.62
C ILE A 86 -10.34 30.35 -40.44
N SER A 87 -9.37 30.65 -41.29
CA SER A 87 -8.69 29.64 -42.12
C SER A 87 -7.84 28.71 -41.24
N GLN A 88 -7.11 29.28 -40.26
CA GLN A 88 -6.39 28.47 -39.28
C GLN A 88 -7.32 27.62 -38.40
N ILE A 89 -8.44 28.19 -37.95
CA ILE A 89 -9.44 27.47 -37.14
C ILE A 89 -10.02 26.29 -37.94
N MET A 90 -10.34 26.49 -39.22
CA MET A 90 -10.82 25.46 -40.13
C MET A 90 -9.82 24.32 -40.28
N SER A 91 -8.54 24.62 -40.56
CA SER A 91 -7.50 23.60 -40.64
C SER A 91 -7.30 22.83 -39.33
N ALA A 92 -7.37 23.50 -38.18
CA ALA A 92 -7.31 22.84 -36.88
C ALA A 92 -8.55 21.98 -36.59
N ALA A 93 -9.73 22.39 -37.08
CA ALA A 93 -10.96 21.60 -36.98
C ALA A 93 -10.85 20.31 -37.78
N SER A 94 -10.28 20.36 -39.00
CA SER A 94 -10.05 19.18 -39.82
C SER A 94 -9.09 18.20 -39.15
N LEU A 95 -7.99 18.69 -38.58
CA LEU A 95 -7.06 17.85 -37.81
C LEU A 95 -7.73 17.23 -36.58
N ALA A 96 -8.51 18.00 -35.81
CA ALA A 96 -9.22 17.48 -34.64
C ALA A 96 -10.28 16.44 -35.03
N ALA A 97 -11.03 16.67 -36.10
CA ALA A 97 -12.03 15.74 -36.60
C ALA A 97 -11.38 14.44 -37.12
N HIS A 98 -10.27 14.54 -37.84
CA HIS A 98 -9.50 13.39 -38.30
C HIS A 98 -9.01 12.52 -37.13
N GLU A 99 -8.43 13.12 -36.08
CA GLU A 99 -8.02 12.40 -34.87
C GLU A 99 -9.20 11.73 -34.16
N ALA A 100 -10.40 12.31 -34.21
CA ALA A 100 -11.61 11.69 -33.67
C ALA A 100 -12.08 10.51 -34.51
N GLN A 101 -12.05 10.66 -35.84
CA GLN A 101 -12.40 9.59 -36.77
C GLN A 101 -11.47 8.38 -36.60
N GLU A 102 -10.16 8.60 -36.50
CA GLU A 102 -9.19 7.52 -36.25
C GLU A 102 -9.47 6.78 -34.93
N ARG A 103 -9.86 7.52 -33.87
CA ARG A 103 -10.24 6.91 -32.58
C ARG A 103 -11.48 6.04 -32.71
N ILE A 104 -12.48 6.45 -33.48
CA ILE A 104 -13.74 5.72 -33.67
C ILE A 104 -13.57 4.50 -34.58
N GLN A 105 -12.83 4.64 -35.70
CA GLN A 105 -12.62 3.55 -36.66
C GLN A 105 -11.84 2.37 -36.08
N LYS A 106 -11.00 2.59 -35.05
CA LYS A 106 -10.36 1.50 -34.28
C LYS A 106 -11.36 0.61 -33.54
N THR A 107 -12.58 1.09 -33.29
CA THR A 107 -13.61 0.42 -32.48
C THR A 107 -14.84 -0.03 -33.28
N THR A 108 -15.04 0.43 -34.51
CA THR A 108 -16.25 0.11 -35.28
C THR A 108 -15.95 0.07 -36.79
N SER A 109 -16.24 -1.07 -37.42
CA SER A 109 -16.14 -1.24 -38.88
C SER A 109 -17.47 -0.90 -39.56
N GLY A 110 -17.43 0.01 -40.53
CA GLY A 110 -18.41 0.00 -41.64
C GLY A 110 -19.22 1.27 -41.89
N THR A 111 -19.07 2.36 -41.14
CA THR A 111 -19.77 3.61 -41.45
C THR A 111 -18.93 4.83 -41.09
N SER A 112 -18.97 5.87 -41.94
CA SER A 112 -18.30 7.15 -41.65
C SER A 112 -18.99 7.84 -40.48
N PRO A 113 -18.27 8.34 -39.46
CA PRO A 113 -18.88 8.95 -38.29
C PRO A 113 -19.64 10.23 -38.67
N THR A 114 -20.73 10.48 -37.96
CA THR A 114 -21.45 11.75 -38.02
C THR A 114 -20.81 12.80 -37.13
N PHE A 115 -21.01 14.08 -37.42
CA PHE A 115 -20.42 15.16 -36.63
C PHE A 115 -21.33 16.38 -36.43
N ALA A 116 -20.96 17.18 -35.44
CA ALA A 116 -21.48 18.54 -35.24
C ALA A 116 -20.34 19.50 -34.90
N VAL A 117 -20.53 20.78 -35.19
CA VAL A 117 -19.64 21.87 -34.77
C VAL A 117 -20.32 22.71 -33.70
N GLU A 118 -19.65 22.89 -32.57
CA GLU A 118 -20.10 23.71 -31.45
C GLU A 118 -19.09 24.82 -31.16
N SER A 119 -19.36 26.01 -31.68
CA SER A 119 -18.51 27.19 -31.49
C SER A 119 -19.04 28.09 -30.38
N ARG A 120 -18.15 28.51 -29.47
CA ARG A 120 -18.41 29.49 -28.42
C ARG A 120 -17.46 30.68 -28.56
N ARG A 121 -18.04 31.86 -28.76
CA ARG A 121 -17.31 33.14 -28.78
C ARG A 121 -17.48 33.86 -27.45
N SER A 122 -16.41 34.00 -26.68
CA SER A 122 -16.38 34.90 -25.51
C SER A 122 -15.79 36.28 -25.84
N SER A 123 -15.10 36.41 -26.98
CA SER A 123 -14.56 37.69 -27.45
C SER A 123 -15.60 38.52 -28.22
N THR A 124 -15.83 39.77 -27.83
CA THR A 124 -16.79 40.67 -28.52
C THR A 124 -16.26 41.25 -29.83
N ASN A 125 -14.95 41.18 -30.07
CA ASN A 125 -14.27 41.79 -31.23
C ASN A 125 -13.91 40.81 -32.36
N PHE A 126 -14.41 39.58 -32.31
CA PHE A 126 -14.20 38.61 -33.38
C PHE A 126 -15.35 38.75 -34.39
N GLU A 127 -15.06 38.96 -35.67
CA GLU A 127 -16.03 39.45 -36.64
C GLU A 127 -17.21 38.51 -36.89
N MET A 128 -16.98 37.20 -36.76
CA MET A 128 -17.95 36.16 -37.08
C MET A 128 -18.72 35.68 -35.84
N SER A 129 -20.02 35.44 -35.98
CA SER A 129 -20.85 34.87 -34.91
C SER A 129 -20.60 33.36 -34.73
N SER A 130 -20.98 32.80 -33.58
CA SER A 130 -20.92 31.35 -33.33
C SER A 130 -21.65 30.52 -34.38
N MET A 131 -22.82 31.00 -34.84
CA MET A 131 -23.62 30.28 -35.83
C MET A 131 -22.98 30.32 -37.22
N GLU A 132 -22.37 31.45 -37.60
CA GLU A 132 -21.62 31.55 -38.85
C GLU A 132 -20.36 30.67 -38.81
N MET A 133 -19.63 30.65 -37.69
CA MET A 133 -18.49 29.75 -37.50
C MET A 133 -18.91 28.28 -37.66
N ASN A 134 -19.99 27.86 -36.99
CA ASN A 134 -20.49 26.49 -37.09
C ASN A 134 -20.80 26.10 -38.55
N ARG A 135 -21.38 27.01 -39.33
CA ARG A 135 -21.71 26.77 -40.75
C ARG A 135 -20.47 26.66 -41.62
N VAL A 136 -19.55 27.62 -41.51
CA VAL A 136 -18.34 27.67 -42.34
C VAL A 136 -17.42 26.49 -42.05
N ILE A 137 -17.18 26.20 -40.77
CA ILE A 137 -16.35 25.07 -40.35
C ILE A 137 -17.06 23.75 -40.70
N GLY A 138 -18.38 23.67 -40.49
CA GLY A 138 -19.16 22.49 -40.85
C GLY A 138 -19.08 22.17 -42.34
N GLN A 139 -19.27 23.17 -43.21
CA GLN A 139 -19.13 23.00 -44.65
C GLN A 139 -17.71 22.53 -45.03
N HIS A 140 -16.68 23.15 -44.46
CA HIS A 140 -15.29 22.75 -44.70
C HIS A 140 -15.00 21.28 -44.35
N LEU A 141 -15.53 20.81 -43.21
CA LEU A 141 -15.36 19.41 -42.79
C LEU A 141 -16.13 18.42 -43.68
N VAL A 142 -17.29 18.80 -44.20
CA VAL A 142 -18.01 18.01 -45.20
C VAL A 142 -17.18 17.87 -46.48
N ASP A 143 -16.63 18.99 -46.96
CA ASP A 143 -15.87 19.03 -48.21
C ASP A 143 -14.52 18.31 -48.11
N GLU A 144 -13.81 18.46 -46.99
CA GLU A 144 -12.46 17.90 -46.80
C GLU A 144 -12.47 16.45 -46.32
N LEU A 145 -13.36 16.10 -45.39
CA LEU A 145 -13.35 14.78 -44.73
C LEU A 145 -14.52 13.88 -45.14
N GLY A 146 -15.50 14.39 -45.90
CA GLY A 146 -16.67 13.60 -46.32
C GLY A 146 -17.58 13.19 -45.16
N LEU A 147 -17.53 13.90 -44.03
CA LEU A 147 -18.33 13.60 -42.85
C LEU A 147 -19.78 14.06 -43.03
N SER A 148 -20.72 13.40 -42.34
CA SER A 148 -22.14 13.75 -42.39
C SER A 148 -22.59 14.48 -41.13
N VAL A 149 -23.37 15.54 -41.26
CA VAL A 149 -23.81 16.37 -40.12
C VAL A 149 -24.96 15.69 -39.35
N ASN A 150 -24.83 15.60 -38.03
CA ASN A 150 -25.90 15.21 -37.10
C ASN A 150 -25.88 16.11 -35.87
N LEU A 151 -26.89 16.97 -35.71
CA LEU A 151 -26.95 17.93 -34.60
C LEU A 151 -27.57 17.36 -33.30
N GLY A 152 -28.23 16.20 -33.38
CA GLY A 152 -28.92 15.59 -32.23
C GLY A 152 -28.02 14.66 -31.43
N SER A 153 -27.31 13.77 -32.12
CA SER A 153 -26.44 12.76 -31.50
C SER A 153 -25.19 12.50 -32.35
N PRO A 154 -24.31 13.52 -32.52
CA PRO A 154 -23.11 13.37 -33.31
C PRO A 154 -22.13 12.36 -32.68
N ASP A 155 -21.46 11.57 -33.53
CA ASP A 155 -20.35 10.73 -33.08
C ASP A 155 -19.11 11.58 -32.74
N ILE A 156 -18.89 12.68 -33.47
CA ILE A 156 -17.81 13.64 -33.27
C ILE A 156 -18.39 15.03 -33.02
N THR A 157 -18.04 15.66 -31.91
CA THR A 157 -18.33 17.10 -31.70
C THR A 157 -17.05 17.90 -31.77
N VAL A 158 -16.89 18.69 -32.83
CA VAL A 158 -15.79 19.66 -32.96
C VAL A 158 -16.16 20.92 -32.18
N ARG A 159 -15.43 21.18 -31.11
CA ARG A 159 -15.63 22.31 -30.21
C ARG A 159 -14.62 23.40 -30.52
N VAL A 160 -15.12 24.61 -30.76
CA VAL A 160 -14.31 25.79 -31.04
C VAL A 160 -14.57 26.84 -29.98
N GLU A 161 -13.57 27.17 -29.17
CA GLU A 161 -13.66 28.27 -28.22
C GLU A 161 -12.79 29.44 -28.70
N VAL A 162 -13.44 30.54 -29.12
CA VAL A 162 -12.73 31.78 -29.50
C VAL A 162 -12.72 32.73 -28.30
N VAL A 163 -11.53 32.95 -27.75
CA VAL A 163 -11.29 33.82 -26.59
C VAL A 163 -10.53 35.08 -27.00
N GLN A 164 -10.15 35.92 -26.04
CA GLN A 164 -9.27 37.06 -26.32
C GLN A 164 -7.86 36.55 -26.65
N GLY A 165 -7.33 36.93 -27.81
CA GLY A 165 -6.00 36.51 -28.28
C GLY A 165 -6.05 35.31 -29.21
N ASP A 166 -6.57 34.18 -28.73
CA ASP A 166 -6.43 32.86 -29.37
C ASP A 166 -7.78 32.18 -29.65
N ALA A 167 -7.74 31.09 -30.42
CA ALA A 167 -8.83 30.13 -30.56
C ALA A 167 -8.37 28.71 -30.19
N TYR A 168 -9.27 27.96 -29.56
CA TYR A 168 -9.04 26.58 -29.12
C TYR A 168 -9.95 25.65 -29.90
N VAL A 169 -9.38 24.63 -30.54
CA VAL A 169 -10.14 23.64 -31.31
C VAL A 169 -9.88 22.24 -30.77
N SER A 170 -10.94 21.52 -30.43
CA SER A 170 -10.86 20.15 -29.88
C SER A 170 -12.03 19.29 -30.37
N SER A 171 -11.86 17.97 -30.37
CA SER A 171 -12.89 17.00 -30.77
C SER A 171 -13.14 15.91 -29.70
N ALA A 172 -12.50 16.05 -28.54
CA ALA A 172 -12.62 15.15 -27.41
C ALA A 172 -12.89 15.97 -26.15
N LYS A 173 -13.63 15.36 -25.22
CA LYS A 173 -13.83 15.90 -23.87
C LYS A 173 -13.74 14.74 -22.91
N ILE A 174 -12.61 14.61 -22.25
CA ILE A 174 -12.30 13.45 -21.41
C ILE A 174 -12.65 13.82 -19.97
N PRO A 175 -13.63 13.12 -19.34
CA PRO A 175 -14.03 13.42 -17.97
C PRO A 175 -12.89 13.21 -16.98
N GLY A 176 -12.78 14.12 -16.04
CA GLY A 176 -11.96 13.98 -14.84
C GLY A 176 -12.82 13.86 -13.58
N PRO A 177 -12.21 13.71 -12.40
CA PRO A 177 -12.91 13.50 -11.13
C PRO A 177 -13.74 14.71 -10.66
N GLY A 178 -13.45 15.91 -11.15
CA GLY A 178 -14.07 17.15 -10.68
C GLY A 178 -13.72 17.43 -9.21
N GLY A 179 -14.67 18.04 -8.49
CA GLY A 179 -14.52 18.39 -7.07
C GLY A 179 -13.60 19.59 -6.79
N LEU A 180 -13.36 19.84 -5.50
CA LEU A 180 -12.38 20.82 -5.02
C LEU A 180 -11.23 20.06 -4.36
N PRO A 181 -9.95 20.33 -4.69
CA PRO A 181 -8.82 19.71 -4.02
C PRO A 181 -8.79 20.16 -2.56
N VAL A 182 -8.68 19.19 -1.65
CA VAL A 182 -8.42 19.48 -0.24
C VAL A 182 -6.97 19.93 -0.09
N LEU A 183 -6.75 21.08 0.54
CA LEU A 183 -5.42 21.57 0.83
C LEU A 183 -4.86 20.85 2.05
N GLY A 184 -3.59 20.46 1.99
CA GLY A 184 -2.90 19.77 3.07
C GLY A 184 -1.43 19.54 2.76
N ALA A 185 -0.74 18.97 3.72
CA ALA A 185 0.64 18.52 3.61
C ALA A 185 0.71 16.98 3.62
N VAL A 186 1.73 16.42 2.98
CA VAL A 186 2.05 14.99 3.08
C VAL A 186 3.33 14.83 3.88
N THR A 187 3.31 13.96 4.88
CA THR A 187 4.50 13.47 5.59
C THR A 187 4.70 11.98 5.27
N TYR A 188 5.94 11.50 5.36
CA TYR A 188 6.27 10.10 5.07
C TYR A 188 7.19 9.55 6.16
N LEU A 189 6.81 8.41 6.76
CA LEU A 189 7.59 7.71 7.78
C LEU A 189 7.54 6.21 7.52
N GLY A 190 8.71 5.57 7.35
CA GLY A 190 8.80 4.15 7.02
C GLY A 190 8.18 3.86 5.66
N ASN A 191 7.07 3.11 5.65
CA ASN A 191 6.28 2.78 4.45
C ASN A 191 4.89 3.45 4.48
N THR A 192 4.69 4.46 5.32
CA THR A 192 3.40 5.12 5.54
C THR A 192 3.48 6.59 5.13
N ALA A 193 2.66 6.97 4.16
CA ALA A 193 2.38 8.37 3.83
C ALA A 193 1.14 8.85 4.59
N THR A 194 1.22 10.03 5.18
CA THR A 194 0.11 10.66 5.91
C THR A 194 -0.20 12.00 5.25
N PHE A 195 -1.45 12.19 4.83
CA PHE A 195 -1.94 13.49 4.38
C PHE A 195 -2.65 14.20 5.53
N THR A 196 -2.19 15.38 5.89
CA THR A 196 -2.80 16.24 6.91
C THR A 196 -3.48 17.41 6.22
N PRO A 197 -4.83 17.46 6.17
CA PRO A 197 -5.54 18.63 5.69
C PRO A 197 -5.18 19.89 6.49
N ASN A 198 -5.06 21.04 5.82
CA ASN A 198 -4.79 22.33 6.48
C ASN A 198 -5.98 22.84 7.31
N ALA A 199 -7.18 22.32 7.02
CA ALA A 199 -8.41 22.61 7.74
C ALA A 199 -9.20 21.31 7.87
N SER A 200 -9.98 21.19 8.95
CA SER A 200 -10.85 20.03 9.17
C SER A 200 -11.74 19.78 7.95
N LEU A 201 -11.88 18.50 7.60
CA LEU A 201 -12.79 18.08 6.55
C LEU A 201 -14.24 18.42 6.95
N VAL A 202 -15.06 18.76 5.98
CA VAL A 202 -16.47 19.12 6.20
C VAL A 202 -17.23 17.86 6.62
N ALA A 203 -18.09 17.97 7.64
CA ALA A 203 -18.91 16.86 8.11
C ALA A 203 -19.90 16.37 7.04
N ASN A 204 -20.30 15.10 7.13
CA ASN A 204 -21.23 14.43 6.21
C ASN A 204 -20.90 14.66 4.72
N THR A 205 -19.61 14.67 4.38
CA THR A 205 -19.13 14.96 3.02
C THR A 205 -18.30 13.80 2.51
N THR A 206 -18.60 13.33 1.29
CA THR A 206 -17.82 12.30 0.61
C THR A 206 -16.58 12.92 -0.02
N TYR A 207 -15.43 12.39 0.36
CA TYR A 207 -14.13 12.74 -0.20
C TYR A 207 -13.57 11.57 -1.01
N THR A 208 -12.83 11.91 -2.07
CA THR A 208 -12.04 10.97 -2.85
C THR A 208 -10.58 11.20 -2.54
N ALA A 209 -9.87 10.14 -2.16
CA ALA A 209 -8.42 10.15 -2.04
C ALA A 209 -7.82 9.37 -3.21
N THR A 210 -6.69 9.87 -3.73
CA THR A 210 -6.02 9.30 -4.88
C THR A 210 -4.52 9.35 -4.66
N VAL A 211 -3.89 8.19 -4.68
CA VAL A 211 -2.43 8.06 -4.85
C VAL A 211 -2.18 7.80 -6.32
N THR A 212 -1.53 8.75 -6.99
CA THR A 212 -1.28 8.70 -8.43
C THR A 212 -0.10 7.83 -8.78
N THR A 213 0.01 7.42 -10.05
CA THR A 213 1.20 6.74 -10.60
C THR A 213 2.49 7.55 -10.48
N GLY A 214 2.42 8.86 -10.21
CA GLY A 214 3.60 9.70 -9.95
C GLY A 214 4.41 9.35 -8.70
N VAL A 215 3.91 8.52 -7.78
CA VAL A 215 4.74 8.06 -6.65
C VAL A 215 5.74 6.99 -7.13
N LYS A 216 6.99 7.12 -6.68
CA LYS A 216 8.10 6.25 -7.08
C LYS A 216 8.74 5.56 -5.88
N ASP A 217 9.25 4.35 -6.08
CA ASP A 217 10.16 3.70 -5.13
C ASP A 217 11.59 4.27 -5.24
N LEU A 218 12.51 3.76 -4.41
CA LEU A 218 13.91 4.19 -4.40
C LEU A 218 14.67 3.85 -5.71
N ALA A 219 14.19 2.90 -6.50
CA ALA A 219 14.74 2.54 -7.80
C ALA A 219 14.10 3.36 -8.94
N GLY A 220 13.12 4.23 -8.63
CA GLY A 220 12.41 5.06 -9.59
C GLY A 220 11.20 4.38 -10.24
N ASN A 221 10.80 3.18 -9.80
CA ASN A 221 9.63 2.50 -10.36
C ASN A 221 8.34 3.18 -9.89
N THR A 222 7.42 3.43 -10.82
CA THR A 222 6.10 4.02 -10.55
C THR A 222 5.06 2.96 -10.19
N MET A 223 3.97 3.36 -9.55
CA MET A 223 2.80 2.47 -9.42
C MET A 223 2.23 2.10 -10.81
N ALA A 224 1.75 0.87 -10.96
CA ALA A 224 1.14 0.39 -12.21
C ALA A 224 -0.18 1.09 -12.56
N ALA A 225 -0.93 1.54 -11.55
CA ALA A 225 -2.18 2.27 -11.70
C ALA A 225 -2.43 3.16 -10.48
N ASN A 226 -3.26 4.20 -10.64
CA ASN A 226 -3.70 5.04 -9.53
C ASN A 226 -4.48 4.21 -8.50
N LYS A 227 -4.19 4.41 -7.21
CA LYS A 227 -5.03 3.88 -6.13
C LYS A 227 -6.04 4.94 -5.72
N VAL A 228 -7.32 4.68 -5.99
CA VAL A 228 -8.43 5.58 -5.68
C VAL A 228 -9.34 4.91 -4.66
N TRP A 229 -9.76 5.67 -3.65
CA TRP A 229 -10.80 5.26 -2.72
C TRP A 229 -11.64 6.46 -2.28
N THR A 230 -12.84 6.19 -1.79
CA THR A 230 -13.73 7.20 -1.23
C THR A 230 -14.01 6.92 0.23
N PHE A 231 -14.26 7.98 0.99
CA PHE A 231 -14.74 7.90 2.36
C PHE A 231 -15.70 9.05 2.63
N THR A 232 -16.61 8.86 3.58
CA THR A 232 -17.55 9.90 4.02
C THR A 232 -17.23 10.26 5.45
N THR A 233 -17.06 11.55 5.73
CA THR A 233 -16.85 12.05 7.10
C THR A 233 -18.10 11.82 7.95
N GLY A 234 -17.90 11.71 9.26
CA GLY A 234 -19.01 11.60 10.23
C GLY A 234 -19.97 12.79 10.15
N ALA A 235 -21.17 12.61 10.69
CA ALA A 235 -22.21 13.65 10.70
C ALA A 235 -21.83 14.87 11.57
N ALA A 236 -20.94 14.67 12.54
CA ALA A 236 -20.40 15.71 13.42
C ALA A 236 -18.90 15.48 13.63
N VAL A 237 -18.23 16.50 14.19
CA VAL A 237 -16.86 16.35 14.68
C VAL A 237 -16.87 15.36 15.83
N ASP A 238 -15.94 14.41 15.81
CA ASP A 238 -15.79 13.46 16.89
C ASP A 238 -15.03 14.09 18.05
N THR A 239 -15.66 14.11 19.21
CA THR A 239 -15.10 14.63 20.47
C THR A 239 -15.12 13.57 21.57
N THR A 240 -15.40 12.32 21.21
CA THR A 240 -15.52 11.22 22.18
C THR A 240 -14.12 10.68 22.45
N ALA A 241 -13.73 10.61 23.72
CA ALA A 241 -12.43 10.04 24.06
C ALA A 241 -12.45 8.51 23.95
N PRO A 242 -11.39 7.88 23.40
CA PRO A 242 -11.29 6.43 23.35
C PRO A 242 -11.10 5.82 24.74
N VAL A 243 -11.65 4.61 24.94
CA VAL A 243 -11.54 3.85 26.19
C VAL A 243 -11.02 2.43 25.92
N VAL A 244 -10.13 1.92 26.79
CA VAL A 244 -9.73 0.51 26.75
C VAL A 244 -10.81 -0.37 27.38
N THR A 245 -11.53 -1.11 26.53
CA THR A 245 -12.66 -1.98 26.90
C THR A 245 -12.22 -3.32 27.50
N SER A 246 -11.05 -3.83 27.11
CA SER A 246 -10.48 -5.07 27.64
C SER A 246 -8.96 -5.12 27.50
N SER A 247 -8.31 -5.92 28.35
CA SER A 247 -6.88 -6.23 28.27
C SER A 247 -6.63 -7.73 28.41
N ASN A 248 -5.57 -8.21 27.78
CA ASN A 248 -5.03 -9.55 27.99
C ASN A 248 -3.51 -9.44 28.16
N PRO A 249 -2.93 -9.81 29.32
CA PRO A 249 -3.58 -10.35 30.50
C PRO A 249 -4.66 -9.44 31.09
N SER A 250 -5.69 -10.05 31.67
CA SER A 250 -6.70 -9.31 32.42
C SER A 250 -6.05 -8.65 33.64
N ASN A 251 -6.67 -7.57 34.13
CA ASN A 251 -6.16 -6.91 35.32
C ASN A 251 -6.14 -7.87 36.52
N GLN A 252 -5.00 -7.92 37.22
CA GLN A 252 -4.67 -8.86 38.28
C GLN A 252 -4.67 -10.33 37.83
N GLY A 253 -4.46 -10.59 36.53
CA GLY A 253 -4.34 -11.94 35.99
C GLY A 253 -3.20 -12.72 36.63
N ALA A 254 -3.43 -13.99 36.93
CA ALA A 254 -2.43 -14.89 37.52
C ALA A 254 -2.03 -15.99 36.54
N SER A 255 -0.86 -16.57 36.75
CA SER A 255 -0.33 -17.69 35.96
C SER A 255 -0.21 -17.40 34.46
N VAL A 256 0.13 -16.15 34.11
CA VAL A 256 0.31 -15.73 32.71
C VAL A 256 1.58 -16.36 32.11
N ILE A 257 1.48 -16.93 30.91
CA ILE A 257 2.64 -17.52 30.24
C ILE A 257 3.68 -16.42 29.96
N THR A 258 4.96 -16.71 30.17
CA THR A 258 6.06 -15.74 30.08
C THR A 258 6.30 -15.17 28.68
N THR A 259 5.66 -15.75 27.66
CA THR A 259 5.65 -15.30 26.26
C THR A 259 4.31 -14.70 25.83
N SER A 260 3.36 -14.52 26.76
CA SER A 260 2.04 -13.97 26.43
C SER A 260 2.15 -12.55 25.86
N LEU A 261 1.49 -12.35 24.72
CA LEU A 261 1.29 -11.04 24.13
C LEU A 261 0.42 -10.18 25.06
N ASN A 262 0.83 -8.93 25.28
CA ASN A 262 0.08 -7.98 26.09
C ASN A 262 -0.82 -7.16 25.16
N THR A 263 -2.12 -7.41 25.18
CA THR A 263 -3.08 -6.74 24.31
C THR A 263 -4.03 -5.83 25.07
N ALA A 264 -4.49 -4.78 24.40
CA ALA A 264 -5.54 -3.88 24.86
C ALA A 264 -6.49 -3.56 23.70
N THR A 265 -7.78 -3.75 23.91
CA THR A 265 -8.82 -3.46 22.93
C THR A 265 -9.51 -2.13 23.27
N PHE A 266 -9.63 -1.25 22.29
CA PHE A 266 -10.23 0.08 22.42
C PHE A 266 -11.70 0.09 22.00
N SER A 267 -12.46 1.08 22.46
CA SER A 267 -13.86 1.33 22.09
C SER A 267 -14.03 1.73 20.62
N GLU A 268 -12.97 2.23 20.00
CA GLU A 268 -12.97 2.82 18.66
C GLU A 268 -11.59 2.70 18.00
N GLN A 269 -11.46 3.20 16.77
CA GLN A 269 -10.21 3.13 16.02
C GLN A 269 -9.20 4.16 16.54
N MET A 270 -8.06 3.67 17.03
CA MET A 270 -6.94 4.50 17.45
C MET A 270 -6.11 4.98 16.27
N ASN A 271 -5.45 6.13 16.41
CA ASN A 271 -4.39 6.56 15.52
C ASN A 271 -3.13 5.72 15.77
N PRO A 272 -2.73 4.84 14.83
CA PRO A 272 -1.61 3.93 15.05
C PRO A 272 -0.27 4.63 15.27
N LEU A 273 -0.10 5.87 14.79
CA LEU A 273 1.13 6.66 14.97
C LEU A 273 1.32 7.12 16.42
N THR A 274 0.25 7.14 17.21
CA THR A 274 0.31 7.49 18.64
C THR A 274 0.47 6.27 19.54
N LEU A 275 0.35 5.04 19.00
CA LEU A 275 0.54 3.79 19.72
C LEU A 275 1.98 3.29 19.54
N THR A 276 2.86 3.74 20.42
CA THR A 276 4.29 3.46 20.40
C THR A 276 4.74 2.88 21.74
N THR A 277 6.00 2.49 21.85
CA THR A 277 6.60 2.07 23.12
C THR A 277 6.70 3.21 24.15
N ALA A 278 6.43 4.47 23.77
CA ALA A 278 6.31 5.57 24.72
C ALA A 278 4.90 5.66 25.34
N THR A 279 3.86 5.20 24.62
CA THR A 279 2.46 5.33 25.04
C THR A 279 1.83 4.02 25.48
N PHE A 280 2.34 2.87 25.04
CA PHE A 280 2.01 1.54 25.58
C PHE A 280 3.29 0.91 26.15
N THR A 281 3.39 0.91 27.48
CA THR A 281 4.56 0.45 28.22
C THR A 281 4.26 -0.79 29.06
N LEU A 282 5.31 -1.56 29.34
CA LEU A 282 5.29 -2.67 30.28
C LEU A 282 6.47 -2.50 31.23
N THR A 283 6.24 -2.57 32.54
CA THR A 283 7.30 -2.42 33.55
C THR A 283 7.30 -3.59 34.52
N SER A 284 8.48 -4.02 34.94
CA SER A 284 8.68 -4.99 36.01
C SER A 284 8.65 -4.32 37.40
N PRO A 285 8.47 -5.08 38.49
CA PRO A 285 8.36 -4.52 39.83
C PRO A 285 9.73 -4.12 40.38
N GLY A 286 9.76 -3.09 41.22
CA GLY A 286 10.96 -2.56 41.86
C GLY A 286 10.68 -1.23 42.58
N ALA A 287 11.64 -0.74 43.38
CA ALA A 287 11.53 0.59 44.01
C ALA A 287 11.44 1.73 42.98
N VAL A 288 12.00 1.48 41.79
CA VAL A 288 11.77 2.24 40.55
C VAL A 288 11.34 1.22 39.50
N PRO A 289 10.16 1.35 38.87
CA PRO A 289 9.73 0.44 37.82
C PRO A 289 10.73 0.40 36.67
N VAL A 290 11.14 -0.81 36.25
CA VAL A 290 12.10 -0.98 35.15
C VAL A 290 11.32 -1.27 33.86
N PRO A 291 11.51 -0.50 32.78
CA PRO A 291 10.83 -0.73 31.52
C PRO A 291 11.28 -2.04 30.87
N VAL A 292 10.31 -2.84 30.43
CA VAL A 292 10.51 -4.03 29.60
C VAL A 292 10.64 -3.57 28.15
N GLN A 293 11.69 -4.01 27.47
CA GLN A 293 11.87 -3.71 26.05
C GLN A 293 10.90 -4.54 25.20
N GLY A 294 10.36 -3.93 24.15
CA GLY A 294 9.34 -4.54 23.31
C GLY A 294 9.03 -3.73 22.05
N THR A 295 8.08 -4.24 21.28
CA THR A 295 7.48 -3.54 20.15
C THR A 295 5.98 -3.39 20.35
N VAL A 296 5.39 -2.36 19.74
CA VAL A 296 3.94 -2.15 19.74
C VAL A 296 3.44 -2.31 18.31
N SER A 297 2.40 -3.10 18.14
CA SER A 297 1.64 -3.22 16.90
C SER A 297 0.16 -2.92 17.16
N TYR A 298 -0.57 -2.55 16.11
CA TYR A 298 -1.99 -2.23 16.20
C TYR A 298 -2.74 -2.80 14.99
N SER A 299 -3.83 -3.51 15.24
CA SER A 299 -4.68 -4.09 14.20
C SER A 299 -6.14 -4.13 14.65
N GLY A 300 -7.05 -3.73 13.77
CA GLY A 300 -8.47 -3.56 14.11
C GLY A 300 -8.65 -2.49 15.18
N ASN A 301 -9.01 -2.93 16.38
CA ASN A 301 -9.16 -2.09 17.58
C ASN A 301 -8.23 -2.54 18.71
N THR A 302 -7.21 -3.34 18.42
CA THR A 302 -6.37 -3.98 19.44
C THR A 302 -4.90 -3.57 19.26
N ALA A 303 -4.34 -2.93 20.28
CA ALA A 303 -2.89 -2.75 20.40
C ALA A 303 -2.26 -3.97 21.07
N THR A 304 -1.08 -4.36 20.62
CA THR A 304 -0.30 -5.49 21.14
C THR A 304 1.12 -5.04 21.46
N PHE A 305 1.52 -5.17 22.72
CA PHE A 305 2.91 -5.04 23.17
C PHE A 305 3.55 -6.43 23.19
N THR A 306 4.61 -6.60 22.40
CA THR A 306 5.41 -7.83 22.31
C THR A 306 6.76 -7.61 22.98
N PRO A 307 7.03 -8.20 24.16
CA PRO A 307 8.34 -8.14 24.79
C PRO A 307 9.44 -8.72 23.88
N THR A 308 10.61 -8.11 23.82
CA THR A 308 11.76 -8.65 23.05
C THR A 308 12.45 -9.82 23.75
N THR A 309 12.22 -9.98 25.05
CA THR A 309 12.78 -11.05 25.87
C THR A 309 11.67 -11.72 26.67
N GLU A 310 11.80 -13.01 26.93
CA GLU A 310 10.88 -13.75 27.79
C GLU A 310 10.76 -13.06 29.15
N LEU A 311 9.52 -12.91 29.65
CA LEU A 311 9.25 -12.30 30.94
C LEU A 311 9.73 -13.21 32.08
N VAL A 312 10.21 -12.61 33.17
CA VAL A 312 10.64 -13.36 34.36
C VAL A 312 9.42 -14.02 34.99
N ARG A 313 9.58 -15.28 35.41
CA ARG A 313 8.51 -16.07 36.07
C ARG A 313 8.15 -15.52 37.45
N ASN A 314 6.94 -15.81 37.91
CA ASN A 314 6.44 -15.41 39.22
C ASN A 314 6.68 -13.92 39.54
N THR A 315 6.54 -13.06 38.51
CA THR A 315 6.86 -11.63 38.61
C THR A 315 5.63 -10.81 38.26
N LEU A 316 5.32 -9.81 39.10
CA LEU A 316 4.22 -8.87 38.91
C LEU A 316 4.62 -7.78 37.92
N TYR A 317 4.05 -7.80 36.73
CA TYR A 317 4.23 -6.75 35.73
C TYR A 317 3.09 -5.74 35.77
N THR A 318 3.40 -4.50 35.40
CA THR A 318 2.42 -3.42 35.22
C THR A 318 2.47 -2.95 33.77
N ALA A 319 1.33 -3.00 33.10
CA ALA A 319 1.17 -2.46 31.75
C ALA A 319 0.39 -1.14 31.83
N THR A 320 0.82 -0.16 31.02
CA THR A 320 0.22 1.18 31.00
C THR A 320 0.00 1.63 29.56
N ILE A 321 -1.20 2.12 29.26
CA ILE A 321 -1.49 2.91 28.07
C ILE A 321 -1.77 4.34 28.51
N THR A 322 -0.91 5.27 28.11
CA THR A 322 -0.98 6.65 28.55
C THR A 322 -2.01 7.47 27.78
N THR A 323 -2.40 8.63 28.32
CA THR A 323 -3.15 9.70 27.63
C THR A 323 -2.46 10.24 26.38
N GLY A 324 -1.21 9.88 26.10
CA GLY A 324 -0.55 10.20 24.83
C GLY A 324 -1.09 9.40 23.62
N ALA A 325 -1.79 8.28 23.84
CA ALA A 325 -2.46 7.55 22.78
C ALA A 325 -3.79 8.24 22.43
N GLN A 326 -4.03 8.45 21.13
CA GLN A 326 -5.17 9.20 20.60
C GLN A 326 -5.94 8.42 19.55
N ASP A 327 -7.22 8.72 19.39
CA ASP A 327 -8.04 8.24 18.28
C ASP A 327 -7.67 8.90 16.94
N LEU A 328 -8.38 8.56 15.86
CA LEU A 328 -8.19 9.17 14.54
C LEU A 328 -8.62 10.65 14.46
N ALA A 329 -9.45 11.12 15.39
CA ALA A 329 -9.87 12.51 15.51
C ALA A 329 -8.92 13.36 16.39
N GLY A 330 -7.96 12.73 17.06
CA GLY A 330 -7.00 13.37 17.96
C GLY A 330 -7.46 13.45 19.42
N ASN A 331 -8.55 12.79 19.81
CA ASN A 331 -8.95 12.74 21.21
C ASN A 331 -8.06 11.74 21.97
N PRO A 332 -7.41 12.17 23.08
CA PRO A 332 -6.61 11.28 23.92
C PRO A 332 -7.50 10.38 24.80
N LEU A 333 -6.94 9.30 25.36
CA LEU A 333 -7.57 8.66 26.52
C LEU A 333 -7.78 9.71 27.62
N GLU A 334 -8.92 9.67 28.33
CA GLU A 334 -9.19 10.60 29.43
C GLU A 334 -8.20 10.42 30.61
N VAL A 335 -7.78 9.18 30.82
CA VAL A 335 -6.85 8.78 31.90
C VAL A 335 -5.99 7.61 31.42
N ASP A 336 -4.78 7.53 31.96
CA ASP A 336 -3.90 6.38 31.74
C ASP A 336 -4.62 5.07 32.12
N LYS A 337 -4.65 4.12 31.19
CA LYS A 337 -5.13 2.77 31.46
C LYS A 337 -3.99 1.96 32.05
N VAL A 338 -4.12 1.58 33.32
CA VAL A 338 -3.14 0.74 34.03
C VAL A 338 -3.76 -0.60 34.39
N TRP A 339 -3.02 -1.69 34.17
CA TRP A 339 -3.36 -3.02 34.69
C TRP A 339 -2.12 -3.80 35.08
N THR A 340 -2.30 -4.77 35.97
CA THR A 340 -1.20 -5.64 36.43
C THR A 340 -1.47 -7.09 36.14
N PHE A 341 -0.43 -7.91 36.09
CA PHE A 341 -0.55 -9.37 36.00
C PHE A 341 0.70 -10.07 36.52
N THR A 342 0.56 -11.33 36.92
CA THR A 342 1.66 -12.15 37.44
C THR A 342 1.94 -13.32 36.50
N THR A 343 3.20 -13.46 36.09
CA THR A 343 3.65 -14.58 35.25
C THR A 343 3.63 -15.91 36.00
N ALA A 344 3.45 -17.00 35.27
CA ALA A 344 3.34 -18.34 35.82
C ALA A 344 4.57 -18.75 36.63
N LEU A 345 4.30 -19.58 37.64
CA LEU A 345 5.33 -20.40 38.27
C LEU A 345 5.90 -21.33 37.20
N GLY A 346 7.22 -21.50 37.17
CA GLY A 346 7.84 -22.54 36.34
C GLY A 346 7.36 -23.93 36.76
N PRO A 347 7.64 -24.98 35.96
CA PRO A 347 7.41 -26.34 36.44
C PRO A 347 8.11 -26.50 37.78
N ALA A 348 7.41 -27.09 38.76
CA ALA A 348 8.00 -27.39 40.04
C ALA A 348 9.30 -28.19 39.80
N PRO A 349 10.40 -27.92 40.54
CA PRO A 349 11.59 -28.75 40.45
C PRO A 349 11.17 -30.21 40.59
N VAL A 350 11.58 -31.07 39.66
CA VAL A 350 11.38 -32.51 39.83
C VAL A 350 12.11 -32.90 41.11
N ASN A 351 11.36 -33.25 42.14
CA ASN A 351 11.93 -33.68 43.40
C ASN A 351 12.48 -35.09 43.20
N LEU A 352 13.78 -35.20 42.91
CA LEU A 352 14.47 -36.48 42.67
C LEU A 352 14.55 -37.35 43.94
N ARG A 353 14.04 -36.87 45.08
CA ARG A 353 14.28 -37.38 46.45
C ARG A 353 15.79 -37.43 46.76
N THR A 354 16.13 -37.62 48.03
CA THR A 354 17.51 -37.98 48.41
C THR A 354 17.82 -39.34 47.79
N ALA A 355 18.99 -39.50 47.16
CA ALA A 355 19.48 -40.79 46.64
C ALA A 355 19.81 -41.82 47.74
N ALA A 356 19.14 -41.74 48.90
CA ALA A 356 19.36 -42.60 50.05
C ALA A 356 18.69 -43.98 49.89
N ASP A 357 17.60 -44.08 49.12
CA ASP A 357 16.86 -45.34 48.95
C ASP A 357 17.26 -46.13 47.69
N PHE A 358 18.17 -45.60 46.87
CA PHE A 358 18.93 -46.42 45.94
C PHE A 358 20.18 -46.89 46.66
N ALA A 359 20.21 -48.15 47.06
CA ALA A 359 21.45 -48.82 47.42
C ALA A 359 22.36 -48.84 46.19
N VAL A 360 23.16 -47.79 46.01
CA VAL A 360 24.26 -47.79 45.06
C VAL A 360 25.33 -48.70 45.63
N LEU A 361 25.27 -49.99 45.30
CA LEU A 361 26.39 -50.91 45.43
C LEU A 361 27.44 -50.55 44.35
N ALA A 362 28.09 -49.41 44.49
CA ALA A 362 29.25 -49.07 43.68
C ALA A 362 30.45 -48.74 44.57
N LYS A 363 31.50 -49.53 44.41
CA LYS A 363 32.80 -49.40 45.07
C LYS A 363 33.66 -48.27 44.47
N THR A 364 33.05 -47.28 43.84
CA THR A 364 33.74 -46.21 43.09
C THR A 364 33.09 -44.86 43.35
N GLY A 365 33.91 -43.84 43.64
CA GLY A 365 33.46 -42.49 43.95
C GLY A 365 32.91 -41.77 42.71
N ILE A 366 31.78 -41.09 42.88
CA ILE A 366 31.17 -40.22 41.87
C ILE A 366 31.53 -38.77 42.24
N SER A 367 32.08 -38.01 41.28
CA SER A 367 32.31 -36.57 41.42
C SER A 367 31.58 -35.85 40.29
N THR A 368 30.73 -34.90 40.62
CA THR A 368 30.01 -34.05 39.67
C THR A 368 30.50 -32.61 39.77
N VAL A 369 30.91 -32.03 38.63
CA VAL A 369 31.20 -30.59 38.50
C VAL A 369 30.24 -30.04 37.44
N PRO A 370 29.48 -28.96 37.71
CA PRO A 370 28.53 -28.41 36.75
C PRO A 370 29.23 -27.89 35.48
N GLY A 371 28.70 -28.25 34.31
CA GLY A 371 29.15 -27.75 33.00
C GLY A 371 30.08 -28.68 32.20
N LEU A 372 30.36 -29.90 32.67
CA LEU A 372 31.10 -30.93 31.94
C LEU A 372 30.39 -32.29 32.04
N PRO A 373 30.57 -33.21 31.06
CA PRO A 373 30.00 -34.55 31.15
C PRO A 373 30.59 -35.33 32.34
N THR A 374 29.74 -36.13 32.99
CA THR A 374 30.09 -36.94 34.15
C THR A 374 31.06 -38.06 33.76
N PHE A 375 32.21 -38.16 34.43
CA PHE A 375 33.18 -39.22 34.19
C PHE A 375 33.14 -40.29 35.28
N LEU A 376 33.03 -41.56 34.89
CA LEU A 376 33.22 -42.71 35.76
C LEU A 376 34.66 -43.23 35.57
N ARG A 377 35.51 -43.18 36.62
CA ARG A 377 36.85 -43.78 36.60
C ARG A 377 36.84 -45.08 37.40
N GLY A 378 36.88 -46.21 36.70
CA GLY A 378 37.20 -47.52 37.26
C GLY A 378 38.62 -47.94 36.87
N ASN A 379 39.35 -48.60 37.77
CA ASN A 379 40.68 -49.13 37.48
C ASN A 379 40.61 -50.20 36.37
N GLY A 380 41.20 -49.89 35.21
CA GLY A 380 41.58 -50.86 34.18
C GLY A 380 40.64 -50.95 32.98
N ARG A 381 41.07 -50.32 31.87
CA ARG A 381 40.55 -50.36 30.49
C ARG A 381 39.34 -49.47 30.18
N ILE A 382 39.58 -48.55 29.23
CA ILE A 382 38.59 -47.70 28.57
C ILE A 382 37.75 -48.59 27.67
N GLN A 383 36.44 -48.69 27.93
CA GLN A 383 35.49 -49.11 26.91
C GLN A 383 34.78 -47.87 26.38
N HIS A 384 34.91 -47.64 25.08
CA HIS A 384 34.13 -46.66 24.35
C HIS A 384 32.66 -47.06 24.42
N LEU A 385 31.79 -46.19 24.93
CA LEU A 385 30.35 -46.33 24.79
C LEU A 385 29.91 -45.59 23.53
N CYS A 386 29.37 -46.38 22.60
CA CYS A 386 28.77 -45.96 21.34
C CYS A 386 27.44 -45.21 21.62
N GLU A 387 27.17 -44.16 20.84
CA GLU A 387 25.86 -43.50 20.78
C GLU A 387 24.80 -44.49 20.28
N ILE A 388 23.66 -44.57 20.98
CA ILE A 388 22.46 -45.21 20.46
C ILE A 388 21.45 -44.10 20.13
N THR A 389 21.44 -43.68 18.87
CA THR A 389 20.26 -43.07 18.24
C THR A 389 19.29 -44.17 17.81
N HIS A 390 17.99 -43.93 17.99
CA HIS A 390 16.91 -44.88 17.71
C HIS A 390 16.93 -45.41 16.26
N GLY A 391 16.84 -46.74 16.11
CA GLY A 391 16.44 -47.40 14.86
C GLY A 391 17.20 -48.70 14.55
N ASP A 392 16.55 -49.83 14.79
CA ASP A 392 16.79 -51.18 14.25
C ASP A 392 17.86 -52.12 14.91
N TRP A 393 17.38 -53.28 15.38
CA TRP A 393 18.12 -54.51 15.75
C TRP A 393 17.94 -55.57 14.63
N PRO A 394 18.66 -56.72 14.56
CA PRO A 394 19.64 -57.35 15.49
C PRO A 394 20.97 -57.76 14.79
N ASP A 395 22.07 -58.16 15.45
CA ASP A 395 22.31 -59.50 16.00
C ASP A 395 23.59 -59.56 16.88
N LEU A 396 23.39 -60.13 18.07
CA LEU A 396 24.22 -61.13 18.77
C LEU A 396 25.76 -61.08 18.66
N CYS A 397 26.41 -60.64 19.74
CA CYS A 397 27.71 -61.18 20.18
C CYS A 397 27.50 -62.01 21.46
N GLY A 398 27.25 -63.31 21.31
CA GLY A 398 27.86 -64.34 22.18
C GLY A 398 29.19 -64.77 21.54
N GLN A 399 30.15 -65.43 22.17
CA GLN A 399 30.12 -66.39 23.26
C GLN A 399 31.54 -66.52 23.82
N SER A 400 31.66 -67.04 25.04
CA SER A 400 32.77 -67.95 25.37
C SER A 400 32.17 -69.20 25.97
N ASP A 401 32.32 -70.35 25.31
CA ASP A 401 32.70 -71.60 25.99
C ASP A 401 33.20 -72.66 24.99
N THR A 402 34.47 -73.02 25.22
CA THR A 402 35.11 -74.34 25.07
C THR A 402 35.28 -75.04 23.71
N ALA A 403 36.49 -75.62 23.59
CA ALA A 403 36.89 -76.82 22.85
C ALA A 403 37.33 -76.71 21.37
N ASN A 404 38.64 -76.48 21.22
CA ASN A 404 39.60 -77.25 20.43
C ASN A 404 39.06 -78.31 19.43
N ALA A 405 39.28 -78.09 18.12
CA ALA A 405 39.79 -79.08 17.15
C ALA A 405 39.84 -78.47 15.73
N ASP A 406 41.07 -78.28 15.25
CA ASP A 406 41.59 -78.59 13.91
C ASP A 406 40.84 -78.25 12.60
N GLN A 407 41.62 -77.55 11.77
CA GLN A 407 41.84 -77.70 10.31
C GLN A 407 40.94 -76.95 9.31
N ASN A 408 41.65 -76.08 8.56
CA ASN A 408 41.68 -75.89 7.09
C ASN A 408 40.36 -75.61 6.37
N ASP A 409 40.28 -74.84 5.30
CA ASP A 409 41.17 -74.06 4.44
C ASP A 409 40.19 -73.30 3.51
N ASP A 410 40.66 -72.22 2.89
CA ASP A 410 40.19 -71.65 1.61
C ASP A 410 38.71 -71.18 1.54
N GLY A 411 38.37 -69.97 1.11
CA GLY A 411 39.02 -69.14 0.12
C GLY A 411 37.93 -68.59 -0.80
N ASP A 412 38.18 -67.38 -1.29
CA ASP A 412 37.74 -66.86 -2.58
C ASP A 412 36.57 -65.85 -2.67
N TRP A 413 36.84 -64.93 -3.58
CA TRP A 413 36.35 -63.58 -3.80
C TRP A 413 35.30 -63.51 -4.92
N GLY A 414 34.65 -62.35 -5.03
CA GLY A 414 34.15 -61.81 -6.30
C GLY A 414 32.64 -61.57 -6.33
N SER A 415 32.18 -60.32 -6.28
CA SER A 415 32.08 -59.35 -7.40
C SER A 415 30.79 -59.48 -8.21
N GLY A 416 30.09 -58.36 -8.46
CA GLY A 416 29.13 -58.29 -9.56
C GLY A 416 28.03 -57.23 -9.42
N TYR A 417 28.23 -56.07 -10.04
CA TYR A 417 27.23 -55.03 -10.30
C TYR A 417 26.26 -55.41 -11.44
N GLY A 418 25.04 -54.86 -11.44
CA GLY A 418 24.14 -54.71 -12.61
C GLY A 418 22.65 -54.85 -12.24
N LEU A 419 21.86 -53.77 -12.14
CA LEU A 419 21.16 -52.99 -13.19
C LEU A 419 19.84 -53.60 -13.75
N TYR A 420 18.77 -52.79 -13.62
CA TYR A 420 17.50 -52.70 -14.38
C TYR A 420 16.47 -53.85 -14.37
N GLY A 421 15.18 -53.47 -14.23
CA GLY A 421 14.08 -54.21 -14.86
C GLY A 421 12.69 -54.09 -14.22
N ARG A 422 11.79 -53.32 -14.85
CA ARG A 422 10.33 -53.29 -14.60
C ARG A 422 9.67 -54.64 -14.85
N GLY A 423 8.53 -54.91 -14.17
CA GLY A 423 7.55 -55.90 -14.66
C GLY A 423 6.32 -56.06 -13.77
N ARG A 424 5.17 -55.56 -14.25
CA ARG A 424 3.81 -55.87 -13.76
C ARG A 424 3.32 -57.21 -14.31
N LYS A 425 2.46 -57.88 -13.53
CA LYS A 425 1.40 -58.91 -13.79
C LYS A 425 1.63 -60.11 -12.85
N GLY A 426 0.65 -60.70 -12.20
CA GLY A 426 -0.81 -60.56 -12.19
C GLY A 426 -1.38 -61.50 -11.11
N ASP A 427 -2.69 -61.40 -10.87
CA ASP A 427 -3.47 -62.27 -9.97
C ASP A 427 -3.32 -63.77 -10.32
N PRO A 428 -3.63 -64.67 -9.37
CA PRO A 428 -5.03 -65.07 -9.14
C PRO A 428 -5.54 -64.81 -7.71
#